data_AF-A0A5N4DGP0-F1
#
_entry.id   AF-A0A5N4DGP0-F1
#
_cell.length_a   1.000
_cell.length_b   1.000
_cell.length_c   1.000
_cell.angle_alpha   90.00
_cell.angle_beta   90.00
_cell.angle_gamma   90.00
#
_symmetry.space_group_name_H-M   'P 1'
#
loop_
_entity.id
_entity.type
_entity.pdbx_description
1 polymer ?
#
loop_
_entity_poly.entity_id
_entity_poly.type
_entity_poly.pdbx_seq_one_letter_code
_entity_poly.pdbx_strand_id
1 'polypeptide(L)'
;MPSMNPDGFEAVQKPDCFYNKGRHNSNYYDLNRNFPDAFEFNDVSRQPETVAVMKWLNTETFVLSANLHGGALVASYPFDNGVPATGTLYSRSLTPDDDVFQYLAHTYASRNPTMKERNPCKAKLESQSGIINGYFWYPLRGGMQDYNYIWAQCFEITLELSCCKYPRKEMLPSFWNNNKDSLIEYIKQVHIGVKGQVFDQNGTPLPNVIVEVQDRKHICPYRTNKFGEYYLLLLPGSYVVEVIVPGHDPHLTKVTIPSKSQNFSALKKDILLPFREQLDHIPESHLSCPMIPLYKDLQGHSAATKPSLFLFLVTLFHMLFK
;
A
#
# COMPACT_ATOMS: atom_id res chain seq x y z
N MET A 1 1.74 -15.70 -2.89
CA MET A 1 1.83 -16.69 -1.79
C MET A 1 0.41 -17.16 -1.46
N PRO A 2 0.04 -18.43 -1.70
CA PRO A 2 -1.35 -18.89 -1.49
C PRO A 2 -1.80 -18.93 -0.02
N SER A 3 -0.91 -19.29 0.91
CA SER A 3 -1.19 -19.26 2.36
C SER A 3 0.05 -18.82 3.12
N MET A 4 -0.09 -17.75 3.92
CA MET A 4 0.93 -17.32 4.88
C MET A 4 0.83 -18.10 6.19
N ASN A 5 -0.35 -18.65 6.52
CA ASN A 5 -0.63 -19.39 7.76
C ASN A 5 -1.20 -20.79 7.44
N PRO A 6 -0.38 -21.72 6.91
CA PRO A 6 -0.85 -23.07 6.63
C PRO A 6 -1.22 -23.84 7.90
N ASP A 7 -0.48 -23.67 9.00
CA ASP A 7 -0.77 -24.33 10.28
C ASP A 7 -2.17 -24.01 10.80
N GLY A 8 -2.55 -22.72 10.76
CA GLY A 8 -3.89 -22.28 11.14
C GLY A 8 -4.97 -22.87 10.22
N PHE A 9 -4.72 -22.92 8.91
CA PHE A 9 -5.66 -23.53 7.96
C PHE A 9 -5.91 -25.02 8.26
N GLU A 10 -4.85 -25.81 8.45
CA GLU A 10 -4.94 -27.25 8.72
C GLU A 10 -5.53 -27.57 10.12
N ALA A 11 -5.45 -26.63 11.08
CA ALA A 11 -6.04 -26.80 12.40
C ALA A 11 -7.59 -26.78 12.40
N VAL A 12 -8.23 -26.35 11.30
CA VAL A 12 -9.69 -26.27 11.21
C VAL A 12 -10.30 -27.65 10.90
N GLN A 13 -10.85 -28.31 11.93
CA GLN A 13 -11.55 -29.58 11.77
C GLN A 13 -12.99 -29.43 11.24
N LYS A 14 -13.64 -28.30 11.56
CA LYS A 14 -15.02 -28.00 11.16
C LYS A 14 -15.05 -26.58 10.58
N PRO A 15 -15.22 -26.43 9.26
CA PRO A 15 -15.37 -25.13 8.61
C PRO A 15 -16.53 -24.33 9.21
N ASP A 16 -16.33 -23.03 9.41
CA ASP A 16 -17.34 -22.12 9.94
C ASP A 16 -17.16 -20.71 9.36
N CYS A 17 -18.27 -19.97 9.23
CA CYS A 17 -18.27 -18.64 8.63
C CYS A 17 -17.72 -17.54 9.55
N PHE A 18 -17.75 -17.71 10.88
CA PHE A 18 -17.49 -16.62 11.84
C PHE A 18 -16.35 -16.95 12.81
N TYR A 19 -16.35 -18.17 13.37
CA TYR A 19 -15.46 -18.60 14.43
C TYR A 19 -14.78 -19.92 14.06
N ASN A 20 -13.46 -19.90 13.95
CA ASN A 20 -12.66 -21.11 13.84
C ASN A 20 -11.37 -20.98 14.65
N LYS A 21 -10.80 -22.11 15.07
CA LYS A 21 -9.52 -22.17 15.79
C LYS A 21 -8.30 -21.88 14.89
N GLY A 22 -8.51 -21.71 13.58
CA GLY A 22 -7.46 -21.61 12.57
C GLY A 22 -7.02 -20.20 12.19
N ARG A 23 -7.61 -19.16 12.79
CA ARG A 23 -7.23 -17.76 12.49
C ARG A 23 -5.77 -17.46 12.85
N HIS A 24 -5.37 -17.85 14.05
CA HIS A 24 -4.05 -17.56 14.59
C HIS A 24 -3.01 -18.56 14.03
N ASN A 25 -1.73 -18.27 14.19
CA ASN A 25 -0.69 -19.25 13.88
C ASN A 25 -0.63 -20.38 14.94
N SER A 26 0.30 -21.32 14.79
CA SER A 26 0.45 -22.47 15.70
C SER A 26 0.77 -22.06 17.16
N ASN A 27 1.28 -20.86 17.39
CA ASN A 27 1.52 -20.27 18.72
C ASN A 27 0.37 -19.38 19.21
N TYR A 28 -0.78 -19.37 18.54
CA TYR A 28 -1.96 -18.56 18.86
C TYR A 28 -1.77 -17.04 18.74
N TYR A 29 -0.80 -16.57 17.96
CA TYR A 29 -0.65 -15.15 17.61
C TYR A 29 -1.45 -14.80 16.36
N ASP A 30 -2.01 -13.59 16.32
CA ASP A 30 -2.64 -13.03 15.12
C ASP A 30 -1.55 -12.44 14.24
N LEU A 31 -1.28 -13.09 13.10
CA LEU A 31 -0.21 -12.68 12.19
C LEU A 31 -0.42 -11.27 11.64
N ASN A 32 -1.68 -10.81 11.51
CA ASN A 32 -2.01 -9.43 11.10
C ASN A 32 -2.13 -8.48 12.31
N ARG A 33 -1.50 -8.82 13.43
CA ARG A 33 -1.20 -7.94 14.58
C ARG A 33 0.27 -8.07 15.02
N ASN A 34 1.09 -8.76 14.22
CA ASN A 34 2.43 -9.19 14.62
C ASN A 34 3.55 -8.40 13.98
N PHE A 35 3.27 -7.56 12.97
CA PHE A 35 4.30 -6.72 12.34
C PHE A 35 4.67 -5.52 13.22
N PRO A 36 5.87 -4.92 13.04
CA PRO A 36 6.16 -3.59 13.57
C PRO A 36 5.09 -2.57 13.18
N ASP A 37 4.84 -1.60 14.06
CA ASP A 37 3.80 -0.60 13.88
C ASP A 37 4.43 0.80 13.94
N ALA A 38 4.04 1.66 12.99
CA ALA A 38 4.65 2.97 12.82
C ALA A 38 4.07 4.03 13.76
N PHE A 39 3.00 3.72 14.50
CA PHE A 39 2.24 4.67 15.32
C PHE A 39 2.41 4.41 16.81
N GLU A 40 2.56 3.15 17.21
CA GLU A 40 2.80 2.75 18.61
C GLU A 40 3.68 1.50 18.70
N PHE A 41 4.32 1.27 19.86
CA PHE A 41 5.18 0.10 20.02
C PHE A 41 4.36 -1.19 19.96
N ASN A 42 4.80 -2.13 19.11
CA ASN A 42 4.20 -3.46 19.02
C ASN A 42 5.22 -4.53 19.42
N ASP A 43 5.47 -4.65 20.72
CA ASP A 43 6.52 -5.52 21.30
C ASP A 43 6.10 -6.99 21.45
N VAL A 44 5.12 -7.43 20.64
CA VAL A 44 4.71 -8.83 20.59
C VAL A 44 5.82 -9.72 20.02
N SER A 45 5.95 -10.95 20.53
CA SER A 45 6.93 -11.91 20.01
C SER A 45 6.72 -12.12 18.51
N ARG A 46 7.74 -11.83 17.70
CA ARG A 46 7.66 -11.95 16.24
C ARG A 46 7.61 -13.43 15.85
N GLN A 47 6.59 -13.79 15.11
CA GLN A 47 6.32 -15.16 14.72
C GLN A 47 7.14 -15.57 13.49
N PRO A 48 7.41 -16.87 13.30
CA PRO A 48 8.18 -17.37 12.17
C PRO A 48 7.64 -16.89 10.81
N GLU A 49 6.32 -16.88 10.64
CA GLU A 49 5.65 -16.46 9.41
C GLU A 49 5.85 -14.96 9.16
N THR A 50 5.68 -14.13 10.19
CA THR A 50 5.91 -12.69 10.12
C THR A 50 7.37 -12.39 9.78
N VAL A 51 8.33 -13.03 10.46
CA VAL A 51 9.76 -12.86 10.17
C VAL A 51 10.10 -13.31 8.75
N ALA A 52 9.52 -14.43 8.28
CA ALA A 52 9.72 -14.92 6.93
C ALA A 52 9.21 -13.93 5.88
N VAL A 53 8.02 -13.35 6.06
CA VAL A 53 7.48 -12.33 5.16
C VAL A 53 8.29 -11.05 5.22
N MET A 54 8.69 -10.57 6.41
CA MET A 54 9.56 -9.40 6.52
C MET A 54 10.88 -9.59 5.78
N LYS A 55 11.49 -10.78 5.86
CA LYS A 55 12.70 -11.13 5.10
C LYS A 55 12.42 -11.21 3.59
N TRP A 56 11.32 -11.84 3.19
CA TRP A 56 10.93 -11.96 1.78
C TRP A 56 10.67 -10.60 1.14
N LEU A 57 10.03 -9.67 1.85
CA LEU A 57 9.83 -8.30 1.38
C LEU A 57 11.14 -7.54 1.14
N ASN A 58 12.25 -7.97 1.75
CA ASN A 58 13.59 -7.41 1.51
C ASN A 58 14.36 -8.12 0.38
N THR A 59 13.86 -9.22 -0.20
CA THR A 59 14.59 -9.93 -1.27
C THR A 59 14.37 -9.33 -2.65
N GLU A 60 13.25 -8.62 -2.85
CA GLU A 60 12.82 -8.07 -4.13
C GLU A 60 12.31 -6.64 -3.95
N THR A 61 12.28 -5.86 -5.03
CA THR A 61 11.64 -4.52 -5.03
C THR A 61 10.16 -4.66 -5.35
N PHE A 62 9.37 -5.13 -4.37
CA PHE A 62 7.91 -5.20 -4.51
C PHE A 62 7.32 -3.79 -4.64
N VAL A 63 6.50 -3.57 -5.68
CA VAL A 63 5.90 -2.25 -5.96
C VAL A 63 4.43 -2.19 -5.53
N LEU A 64 3.67 -3.24 -5.85
CA LEU A 64 2.25 -3.37 -5.54
C LEU A 64 1.98 -4.75 -4.93
N SER A 65 1.17 -4.80 -3.88
CA SER A 65 0.77 -6.00 -3.16
C SER A 65 -0.72 -5.94 -2.78
N ALA A 66 -1.31 -7.10 -2.51
CA ALA A 66 -2.57 -7.19 -1.79
C ALA A 66 -2.59 -8.45 -0.94
N ASN A 67 -3.01 -8.32 0.31
CA ASN A 67 -3.23 -9.46 1.21
C ASN A 67 -4.73 -9.83 1.20
N LEU A 68 -5.04 -11.13 1.18
CA LEU A 68 -6.39 -11.64 0.97
C LEU A 68 -7.00 -12.17 2.27
N HIS A 69 -8.19 -11.70 2.60
CA HIS A 69 -8.89 -11.96 3.85
C HIS A 69 -10.35 -12.39 3.62
N GLY A 70 -10.99 -12.84 4.69
CA GLY A 70 -12.41 -13.11 4.74
C GLY A 70 -12.99 -12.77 6.13
N GLY A 71 -14.30 -12.51 6.15
CA GLY A 71 -15.05 -12.01 7.30
C GLY A 71 -15.83 -10.73 6.98
N ALA A 72 -15.47 -10.04 5.91
CA ALA A 72 -16.23 -8.95 5.31
C ALA A 72 -16.21 -9.06 3.77
N LEU A 73 -16.79 -8.07 3.09
CA LEU A 73 -16.67 -7.94 1.64
C LEU A 73 -16.41 -6.48 1.28
N VAL A 74 -15.14 -6.09 1.29
CA VAL A 74 -14.67 -4.71 1.11
C VAL A 74 -13.18 -4.70 0.72
N ALA A 75 -12.72 -3.69 -0.02
CA ALA A 75 -11.30 -3.41 -0.18
C ALA A 75 -10.86 -2.34 0.83
N SER A 76 -10.10 -2.75 1.85
CA SER A 76 -9.55 -1.85 2.87
C SER A 76 -8.19 -1.32 2.43
N TYR A 77 -7.95 -0.02 2.60
CA TYR A 77 -6.70 0.63 2.24
C TYR A 77 -6.06 1.37 3.42
N PRO A 78 -4.72 1.60 3.38
CA PRO A 78 -3.99 2.24 4.46
C PRO A 78 -4.47 3.66 4.83
N PHE A 79 -4.16 4.14 6.03
CA PHE A 79 -3.54 3.35 7.11
C PHE A 79 -4.59 2.55 7.88
N ASP A 80 -4.21 1.37 8.37
CA ASP A 80 -5.05 0.63 9.31
C ASP A 80 -4.91 1.16 10.75
N ASN A 81 -3.77 1.76 11.11
CA ASN A 81 -3.57 2.49 12.37
C ASN A 81 -3.37 4.00 12.14
N GLY A 82 -3.18 4.81 13.19
CA GLY A 82 -3.05 6.25 13.00
C GLY A 82 -2.70 7.06 14.25
N VAL A 83 -2.38 8.34 14.01
CA VAL A 83 -2.14 9.39 15.02
C VAL A 83 -2.91 10.66 14.64
N PRO A 84 -3.08 11.66 15.53
CA PRO A 84 -3.78 12.89 15.18
C PRO A 84 -3.24 13.57 13.90
N ALA A 85 -1.94 13.48 13.64
CA ALA A 85 -1.31 14.01 12.44
C ALA A 85 -1.80 13.34 11.13
N THR A 86 -2.22 12.07 11.17
CA THR A 86 -2.82 11.39 10.00
C THR A 86 -4.33 11.56 9.92
N GLY A 87 -4.93 12.29 10.86
CA GLY A 87 -6.34 12.68 10.83
C GLY A 87 -7.27 11.84 11.71
N THR A 88 -6.76 11.12 12.71
CA THR A 88 -7.58 10.23 13.56
C THR A 88 -8.70 10.95 14.31
N LEU A 89 -8.57 12.25 14.56
CA LEU A 89 -9.64 13.10 15.10
C LEU A 89 -10.87 13.22 14.18
N TYR A 90 -10.71 12.90 12.89
CA TYR A 90 -11.77 12.82 11.89
C TYR A 90 -12.15 11.37 11.56
N SER A 91 -11.81 10.42 12.44
CA SER A 91 -12.06 8.99 12.28
C SER A 91 -11.43 8.38 11.02
N ARG A 92 -10.31 8.90 10.55
CA ARG A 92 -9.57 8.38 9.38
C ARG A 92 -8.07 8.48 9.61
N SER A 93 -7.29 7.74 8.85
CA SER A 93 -5.82 7.83 8.88
C SER A 93 -5.28 7.79 7.45
N LEU A 94 -4.85 8.95 6.94
CA LEU A 94 -4.49 9.13 5.54
C LEU A 94 -2.99 8.94 5.29
N THR A 95 -2.66 8.31 4.17
CA THR A 95 -1.30 8.24 3.64
C THR A 95 -0.97 9.47 2.78
N PRO A 96 0.33 9.75 2.53
CA PRO A 96 0.74 10.67 1.47
C PRO A 96 0.15 10.35 0.07
N ASP A 97 -0.15 9.08 -0.20
CA ASP A 97 -0.68 8.58 -1.48
C ASP A 97 -2.15 8.12 -1.39
N ASP A 98 -2.94 8.75 -0.53
CA ASP A 98 -4.33 8.35 -0.28
C ASP A 98 -5.18 8.30 -1.56
N ASP A 99 -4.91 9.19 -2.53
CA ASP A 99 -5.55 9.20 -3.83
C ASP A 99 -5.27 7.92 -4.64
N VAL A 100 -4.01 7.47 -4.64
CA VAL A 100 -3.57 6.23 -5.30
C VAL A 100 -4.18 5.03 -4.59
N PHE A 101 -4.18 5.00 -3.26
CA PHE A 101 -4.77 3.89 -2.49
C PHE A 101 -6.28 3.76 -2.69
N GLN A 102 -7.02 4.88 -2.68
CA GLN A 102 -8.44 4.88 -3.02
C GLN A 102 -8.66 4.36 -4.45
N TYR A 103 -7.84 4.80 -5.42
CA TYR A 103 -7.91 4.31 -6.79
C TYR A 103 -7.62 2.80 -6.91
N LEU A 104 -6.62 2.29 -6.20
CA LEU A 104 -6.25 0.87 -6.15
C LEU A 104 -7.37 0.02 -5.56
N ALA A 105 -7.93 0.43 -4.42
CA ALA A 105 -9.06 -0.24 -3.79
C ALA A 105 -10.30 -0.23 -4.70
N HIS A 106 -10.61 0.92 -5.30
CA HIS A 106 -11.72 1.04 -6.26
C HIS A 106 -11.53 0.16 -7.50
N THR A 107 -10.31 0.05 -8.01
CA THR A 107 -10.00 -0.80 -9.16
C THR A 107 -10.42 -2.23 -8.90
N TYR A 108 -10.11 -2.78 -7.72
CA TYR A 108 -10.54 -4.12 -7.36
C TYR A 108 -12.05 -4.20 -7.13
N ALA A 109 -12.58 -3.33 -6.26
CA ALA A 109 -13.97 -3.39 -5.79
C ALA A 109 -14.98 -3.18 -6.93
N SER A 110 -14.71 -2.24 -7.85
CA SER A 110 -15.60 -1.93 -8.97
C SER A 110 -15.79 -3.10 -9.96
N ARG A 111 -14.83 -4.03 -10.00
CA ARG A 111 -14.85 -5.22 -10.85
C ARG A 111 -15.43 -6.45 -10.17
N ASN A 112 -15.57 -6.45 -8.84
CA ASN A 112 -16.21 -7.53 -8.11
C ASN A 112 -17.72 -7.25 -8.05
N PRO A 113 -18.58 -8.11 -8.64
CA PRO A 113 -20.02 -7.84 -8.74
C PRO A 113 -20.71 -7.65 -7.40
N THR A 114 -20.26 -8.35 -6.37
CA THR A 114 -20.85 -8.33 -5.02
C THR A 114 -20.23 -7.27 -4.10
N MET A 115 -18.93 -6.98 -4.23
CA MET A 115 -18.24 -6.00 -3.38
C MET A 115 -18.70 -4.57 -3.67
N LYS A 116 -19.04 -4.26 -4.92
CA LYS A 116 -19.57 -2.94 -5.31
C LYS A 116 -20.99 -2.66 -4.83
N GLU A 117 -21.72 -3.69 -4.35
CA GLU A 117 -23.08 -3.54 -3.84
C GLU A 117 -23.08 -2.82 -2.49
N ARG A 118 -24.21 -2.20 -2.14
CA ARG A 118 -24.35 -1.53 -0.86
C ARG A 118 -24.62 -2.59 0.23
N ASN A 119 -23.73 -2.67 1.21
CA ASN A 119 -23.84 -3.58 2.37
C ASN A 119 -23.92 -5.08 2.01
N PRO A 120 -22.88 -5.66 1.39
CA PRO A 120 -22.90 -7.04 0.91
C PRO A 120 -23.03 -8.10 2.01
N CYS A 121 -22.60 -7.80 3.24
CA CYS A 121 -22.63 -8.76 4.35
C CYS A 121 -23.81 -8.54 5.32
N LYS A 122 -24.77 -7.67 4.99
CA LYS A 122 -25.86 -7.26 5.89
C LYS A 122 -25.37 -6.74 7.26
N ALA A 123 -24.12 -6.29 7.34
CA ALA A 123 -23.51 -5.72 8.53
C ALA A 123 -23.81 -4.21 8.60
N LYS A 124 -23.58 -3.56 9.74
CA LYS A 124 -23.74 -2.09 9.84
C LYS A 124 -22.64 -1.29 9.12
N LEU A 125 -21.73 -1.96 8.40
CA LEU A 125 -20.64 -1.30 7.70
C LEU A 125 -21.16 -0.68 6.40
N GLU A 126 -21.41 0.63 6.44
CA GLU A 126 -21.74 1.41 5.24
C GLU A 126 -20.46 1.79 4.47
N SER A 127 -19.83 0.83 3.79
CA SER A 127 -18.84 1.18 2.77
C SER A 127 -19.59 1.66 1.52
N GLN A 128 -19.57 2.97 1.25
CA GLN A 128 -19.99 3.47 -0.06
C GLN A 128 -18.97 2.95 -1.08
N SER A 129 -19.42 2.34 -2.18
CA SER A 129 -18.59 1.83 -3.31
C SER A 129 -17.66 0.62 -3.05
N GLY A 130 -17.78 -0.06 -1.91
CA GLY A 130 -17.04 -1.29 -1.65
C GLY A 130 -15.58 -1.10 -1.23
N ILE A 131 -15.18 0.13 -0.88
CA ILE A 131 -13.85 0.45 -0.34
C ILE A 131 -13.96 1.09 1.04
N ILE A 132 -12.89 1.02 1.84
CA ILE A 132 -12.85 1.64 3.17
C ILE A 132 -11.42 1.98 3.61
N ASN A 133 -11.22 3.09 4.30
CA ASN A 133 -9.95 3.35 5.00
C ASN A 133 -9.87 2.42 6.21
N GLY A 134 -8.71 1.78 6.43
CA GLY A 134 -8.52 0.78 7.48
C GLY A 134 -8.86 1.33 8.87
N TYR A 135 -8.29 2.49 9.22
CA TYR A 135 -8.57 3.15 10.50
C TYR A 135 -10.06 3.52 10.67
N PHE A 136 -10.70 4.03 9.62
CA PHE A 136 -12.13 4.36 9.65
C PHE A 136 -13.00 3.11 9.89
N TRP A 137 -12.60 1.96 9.34
CA TRP A 137 -13.29 0.70 9.59
C TRP A 137 -13.10 0.25 11.04
N TYR A 138 -11.86 0.03 11.44
CA TYR A 138 -11.43 -0.18 12.82
C TYR A 138 -9.91 -0.03 12.94
N PRO A 139 -9.39 0.67 13.95
CA PRO A 139 -7.95 0.78 14.16
C PRO A 139 -7.28 -0.59 14.38
N LEU A 140 -6.20 -0.85 13.66
CA LEU A 140 -5.51 -2.13 13.65
C LEU A 140 -4.00 -1.91 13.81
N ARG A 141 -3.49 -2.27 14.99
CA ARG A 141 -2.04 -2.21 15.28
C ARG A 141 -1.29 -3.39 14.68
N GLY A 142 -0.14 -3.11 14.06
CA GLY A 142 0.83 -4.13 13.66
C GLY A 142 0.39 -5.00 12.48
N GLY A 143 -0.35 -4.39 11.55
CA GLY A 143 -0.80 -5.04 10.32
C GLY A 143 0.30 -5.14 9.26
N MET A 144 0.19 -6.15 8.40
CA MET A 144 1.11 -6.35 7.27
C MET A 144 0.96 -5.23 6.22
N GLN A 145 -0.25 -4.71 6.06
CA GLN A 145 -0.58 -3.67 5.08
C GLN A 145 0.23 -2.39 5.33
N ASP A 146 0.17 -1.86 6.56
CA ASP A 146 0.93 -0.68 6.95
C ASP A 146 2.44 -0.95 6.94
N TYR A 147 2.87 -2.16 7.33
CA TYR A 147 4.29 -2.53 7.27
C TYR A 147 4.88 -2.44 5.86
N ASN A 148 4.14 -2.92 4.85
CA ASN A 148 4.58 -2.89 3.46
C ASN A 148 4.82 -1.46 2.97
N TYR A 149 3.88 -0.54 3.26
CA TYR A 149 3.98 0.84 2.81
C TYR A 149 5.10 1.62 3.52
N ILE A 150 5.31 1.35 4.82
CA ILE A 150 6.28 2.07 5.65
C ILE A 150 7.71 1.57 5.43
N TRP A 151 7.96 0.26 5.53
CA TRP A 151 9.34 -0.28 5.55
C TRP A 151 9.72 -1.08 4.31
N ALA A 152 8.75 -1.61 3.55
CA ALA A 152 9.04 -2.40 2.35
C ALA A 152 8.91 -1.61 1.04
N GLN A 153 8.52 -0.33 1.10
CA GLN A 153 8.28 0.53 -0.06
C GLN A 153 7.29 -0.06 -1.09
N CYS A 154 6.31 -0.83 -0.61
CA CYS A 154 5.35 -1.54 -1.43
C CYS A 154 3.93 -1.12 -1.04
N PHE A 155 3.09 -0.82 -2.03
CA PHE A 155 1.70 -0.43 -1.76
C PHE A 155 0.87 -1.69 -1.58
N GLU A 156 0.44 -1.96 -0.36
CA GLU A 156 -0.45 -3.09 -0.05
C GLU A 156 -1.85 -2.61 0.33
N ILE A 157 -2.88 -3.29 -0.17
CA ILE A 157 -4.26 -3.17 0.35
C ILE A 157 -4.74 -4.52 0.89
N THR A 158 -5.74 -4.49 1.76
CA THR A 158 -6.37 -5.69 2.32
C THR A 158 -7.69 -5.94 1.59
N LEU A 159 -7.80 -7.11 0.96
CA LEU A 159 -8.98 -7.51 0.21
C LEU A 159 -9.81 -8.51 1.02
N GLU A 160 -10.93 -8.06 1.58
CA GLU A 160 -11.91 -8.94 2.24
C GLU A 160 -12.84 -9.52 1.18
N LEU A 161 -12.71 -10.82 0.88
CA LEU A 161 -13.30 -11.44 -0.31
C LEU A 161 -14.60 -12.21 -0.05
N SER A 162 -14.97 -12.40 1.22
CA SER A 162 -16.11 -13.23 1.59
C SER A 162 -16.66 -12.88 2.97
N CYS A 163 -17.97 -12.67 3.08
CA CYS A 163 -18.62 -12.51 4.38
C CYS A 163 -18.47 -13.77 5.25
N CYS A 164 -18.55 -14.95 4.63
CA CYS A 164 -18.25 -16.22 5.29
C CYS A 164 -16.75 -16.51 5.19
N LYS A 165 -16.06 -16.61 6.33
CA LYS A 165 -14.60 -16.85 6.40
C LYS A 165 -14.18 -18.18 5.77
N TYR A 166 -14.95 -19.24 6.04
CA TYR A 166 -14.68 -20.57 5.50
C TYR A 166 -15.93 -21.10 4.77
N PRO A 167 -16.15 -20.69 3.52
CA PRO A 167 -17.32 -21.12 2.75
C PRO A 167 -17.19 -22.59 2.33
N ARG A 168 -18.32 -23.21 2.01
CA ARG A 168 -18.34 -24.58 1.48
C ARG A 168 -17.70 -24.64 0.08
N LYS A 169 -17.06 -25.76 -0.25
CA LYS A 169 -16.31 -25.96 -1.49
C LYS A 169 -17.14 -25.71 -2.76
N GLU A 170 -18.46 -25.93 -2.70
CA GLU A 170 -19.36 -25.74 -3.85
C GLU A 170 -19.46 -24.26 -4.26
N MET A 171 -19.11 -23.34 -3.36
CA MET A 171 -19.12 -21.89 -3.63
C MET A 171 -17.83 -21.40 -4.32
N LEU A 172 -16.77 -22.20 -4.34
CA LEU A 172 -15.46 -21.79 -4.88
C LEU A 172 -15.51 -21.30 -6.34
N PRO A 173 -16.26 -21.95 -7.26
CA PRO A 173 -16.40 -21.43 -8.62
C PRO A 173 -17.03 -20.03 -8.68
N SER A 174 -17.97 -19.73 -7.76
CA SER A 174 -18.59 -18.41 -7.66
C SER A 174 -17.60 -17.36 -7.14
N PHE A 175 -16.82 -17.70 -6.10
CA PHE A 175 -15.75 -16.82 -5.61
C PHE A 175 -14.72 -16.53 -6.70
N TRP A 176 -14.30 -17.54 -7.46
CA TRP A 176 -13.40 -17.34 -8.59
C TRP A 176 -14.01 -16.40 -9.63
N ASN A 177 -15.23 -16.66 -10.08
CA ASN A 177 -15.88 -15.84 -11.10
C ASN A 177 -16.07 -14.38 -10.67
N ASN A 178 -16.37 -14.13 -9.39
CA ASN A 178 -16.56 -12.78 -8.87
C ASN A 178 -15.24 -12.00 -8.69
N ASN A 179 -14.10 -12.69 -8.53
CA ASN A 179 -12.82 -12.06 -8.22
C ASN A 179 -11.81 -12.09 -9.36
N LYS A 180 -11.98 -12.95 -10.37
CA LYS A 180 -11.04 -13.13 -11.49
C LYS A 180 -10.70 -11.80 -12.17
N ASP A 181 -11.72 -11.06 -12.59
CA ASP A 181 -11.51 -9.81 -13.31
C ASP A 181 -10.93 -8.73 -12.39
N SER A 182 -11.34 -8.69 -11.12
CA SER A 182 -10.77 -7.80 -10.10
C SER A 182 -9.28 -8.05 -9.87
N LEU A 183 -8.86 -9.31 -9.74
CA LEU A 183 -7.45 -9.68 -9.54
C LEU A 183 -6.60 -9.26 -10.74
N ILE A 184 -7.09 -9.52 -11.97
CA ILE A 184 -6.37 -9.14 -13.19
C ILE A 184 -6.28 -7.62 -13.33
N GLU A 185 -7.38 -6.89 -13.10
CA GLU A 185 -7.37 -5.42 -13.17
C GLU A 185 -6.49 -4.81 -12.06
N TYR A 186 -6.43 -5.41 -10.88
CA TYR A 186 -5.57 -4.95 -9.80
C TYR A 186 -4.08 -5.16 -10.13
N ILE A 187 -3.70 -6.35 -10.62
CA ILE A 187 -2.30 -6.63 -11.02
C ILE A 187 -1.82 -5.63 -12.08
N LYS A 188 -2.68 -5.25 -13.04
CA LYS A 188 -2.35 -4.24 -14.06
C LYS A 188 -1.97 -2.89 -13.47
N GLN A 189 -2.41 -2.56 -12.25
CA GLN A 189 -2.11 -1.27 -11.62
C GLN A 189 -0.66 -1.13 -11.17
N VAL A 190 0.14 -2.20 -11.16
CA VAL A 190 1.59 -2.11 -10.96
C VAL A 190 2.29 -1.28 -12.05
N HIS A 191 1.58 -0.94 -13.13
CA HIS A 191 2.06 -0.17 -14.27
C HIS A 191 1.58 1.29 -14.30
N ILE A 192 0.98 1.81 -13.24
CA ILE A 192 0.68 3.25 -13.15
C ILE A 192 1.91 4.06 -12.70
N GLY A 193 1.85 5.37 -12.83
CA GLY A 193 2.91 6.28 -12.39
C GLY A 193 4.18 6.23 -13.24
N VAL A 194 5.33 6.33 -12.56
CA VAL A 194 6.66 6.49 -13.17
C VAL A 194 7.65 5.50 -12.57
N LYS A 195 8.59 5.04 -13.40
CA LYS A 195 9.75 4.25 -12.99
C LYS A 195 10.97 4.65 -13.80
N GLY A 196 12.15 4.30 -13.32
CA GLY A 196 13.40 4.51 -14.05
C GLY A 196 14.60 4.18 -13.21
N GLN A 197 15.77 4.56 -13.68
CA GLN A 197 17.02 4.44 -12.95
C GLN A 197 17.64 5.81 -12.69
N VAL A 198 18.35 5.93 -11.56
CA VAL A 198 19.17 7.10 -11.25
C VAL A 198 20.62 6.78 -11.56
N PHE A 199 21.28 7.66 -12.31
CA PHE A 199 22.67 7.52 -12.73
C PHE A 199 23.51 8.73 -12.30
N ASP A 200 24.78 8.49 -11.99
CA ASP A 200 25.79 9.54 -11.88
C ASP A 200 26.20 10.07 -13.26
N GLN A 201 27.04 11.11 -13.30
CA GLN A 201 27.52 11.70 -14.56
C GLN A 201 28.24 10.71 -15.49
N ASN A 202 28.76 9.58 -14.99
CA ASN A 202 29.43 8.55 -15.80
C ASN A 202 28.46 7.48 -16.34
N GLY A 203 27.17 7.55 -15.99
CA GLY A 203 26.19 6.52 -16.32
C GLY A 203 26.19 5.34 -15.36
N THR A 204 26.78 5.48 -14.17
CA THR A 204 26.78 4.45 -13.13
C THR A 204 25.45 4.49 -12.37
N PRO A 205 24.70 3.38 -12.26
CA PRO A 205 23.45 3.38 -11.49
C PRO A 205 23.72 3.58 -10.00
N LEU A 206 22.93 4.43 -9.35
CA LEU A 206 23.11 4.82 -7.95
C LEU A 206 22.06 4.17 -7.05
N PRO A 207 22.42 3.17 -6.23
CA PRO A 207 21.52 2.58 -5.25
C PRO A 207 21.32 3.50 -4.04
N ASN A 208 20.27 3.27 -3.26
CA ASN A 208 19.99 3.95 -1.99
C ASN A 208 19.75 5.47 -2.07
N VAL A 209 19.53 6.01 -3.27
CA VAL A 209 19.17 7.40 -3.52
C VAL A 209 17.70 7.60 -3.19
N ILE A 210 17.34 8.64 -2.43
CA ILE A 210 15.93 8.95 -2.17
C ILE A 210 15.31 9.50 -3.44
N VAL A 211 14.16 8.94 -3.86
CA VAL A 211 13.40 9.40 -5.03
C VAL A 211 11.94 9.46 -4.65
N GLU A 212 11.40 10.66 -4.43
CA GLU A 212 10.03 10.89 -3.99
C GLU A 212 9.40 12.07 -4.72
N VAL A 213 8.08 12.21 -4.67
CA VAL A 213 7.41 13.43 -5.13
C VAL A 213 7.49 14.46 -4.00
N GLN A 214 7.78 15.74 -4.31
CA GLN A 214 8.00 16.79 -3.30
C GLN A 214 6.89 16.92 -2.25
N ASP A 215 5.64 16.70 -2.62
CA ASP A 215 4.46 16.77 -1.75
C ASP A 215 4.00 15.40 -1.21
N ARG A 216 4.77 14.34 -1.45
CA ARG A 216 4.51 12.97 -0.99
C ARG A 216 5.73 12.35 -0.31
N LYS A 217 6.18 13.00 0.76
CA LYS A 217 7.30 12.51 1.57
C LYS A 217 6.83 11.39 2.49
N HIS A 218 7.47 10.23 2.40
CA HIS A 218 7.16 9.10 3.26
C HIS A 218 7.92 9.22 4.57
N ILE A 219 7.33 8.70 5.66
CA ILE A 219 7.98 8.76 6.98
C ILE A 219 9.31 7.99 7.00
N CYS A 220 9.37 6.89 6.24
CA CYS A 220 10.61 6.28 5.82
C CYS A 220 10.82 6.59 4.34
N PRO A 221 11.79 7.43 3.96
CA PRO A 221 11.93 7.90 2.58
C PRO A 221 12.16 6.76 1.60
N TYR A 222 11.47 6.80 0.45
CA TYR A 222 11.62 5.78 -0.59
C TYR A 222 12.94 5.93 -1.33
N ARG A 223 13.66 4.82 -1.49
CA ARG A 223 14.99 4.76 -2.07
C ARG A 223 15.08 3.85 -3.30
N THR A 224 16.04 4.15 -4.17
CA THR A 224 16.41 3.27 -5.28
C THR A 224 16.95 1.93 -4.79
N ASN A 225 16.67 0.87 -5.54
CA ASN A 225 17.17 -0.47 -5.23
C ASN A 225 18.66 -0.64 -5.60
N LYS A 226 19.20 -1.86 -5.43
CA LYS A 226 20.61 -2.19 -5.75
C LYS A 226 21.02 -1.94 -7.21
N PHE A 227 20.07 -1.78 -8.13
CA PHE A 227 20.28 -1.47 -9.55
C PHE A 227 20.05 0.01 -9.87
N GLY A 228 19.88 0.86 -8.85
CA GLY A 228 19.53 2.27 -9.00
C GLY A 228 18.11 2.51 -9.50
N GLU A 229 17.25 1.48 -9.52
CA GLU A 229 15.88 1.58 -10.01
C GLU A 229 14.95 2.17 -8.95
N TYR A 230 14.01 3.01 -9.38
CA TYR A 230 12.93 3.53 -8.57
C TYR A 230 11.57 3.27 -9.24
N TYR A 231 10.53 3.17 -8.40
CA TYR A 231 9.15 2.95 -8.83
C TYR A 231 8.24 3.80 -7.95
N LEU A 232 7.42 4.65 -8.57
CA LEU A 232 6.46 5.51 -7.89
C LEU A 232 5.09 5.32 -8.54
N LEU A 233 4.17 4.70 -7.80
CA LEU A 233 2.78 4.56 -8.23
C LEU A 233 2.08 5.93 -8.08
N LEU A 234 1.70 6.51 -9.20
CA LEU A 234 1.07 7.84 -9.27
C LEU A 234 -0.10 7.81 -10.24
N LEU A 235 -1.12 8.60 -9.96
CA LEU A 235 -2.23 8.83 -10.87
C LEU A 235 -1.82 9.77 -12.02
N PRO A 236 -2.64 9.90 -13.08
CA PRO A 236 -2.40 10.89 -14.11
C PRO A 236 -2.32 12.31 -13.54
N GLY A 237 -1.24 13.03 -13.86
CA GLY A 237 -0.94 14.31 -13.23
C GLY A 237 0.43 14.85 -13.60
N SER A 238 0.75 16.06 -13.14
CA SER A 238 2.10 16.64 -13.25
C SER A 238 2.73 16.75 -11.89
N TYR A 239 3.95 16.25 -11.78
CA TYR A 239 4.66 16.05 -10.52
C TYR A 239 6.07 16.64 -10.61
N VAL A 240 6.60 17.04 -9.46
CA VAL A 240 8.03 17.34 -9.28
C VAL A 240 8.61 16.23 -8.42
N VAL A 241 9.47 15.42 -9.03
CA VAL A 241 10.22 14.36 -8.35
C VAL A 241 11.51 14.98 -7.81
N GLU A 242 11.74 14.77 -6.53
CA GLU A 242 12.91 15.18 -5.78
C GLU A 242 13.84 13.97 -5.60
N VAL A 243 15.10 14.13 -6.02
CA VAL A 243 16.14 13.10 -5.95
C VAL A 243 17.22 13.56 -4.98
N ILE A 244 17.39 12.84 -3.87
CA ILE A 244 18.31 13.23 -2.81
C ILE A 244 19.38 12.15 -2.65
N VAL A 245 20.60 12.53 -3.01
CA VAL A 245 21.81 11.77 -2.74
C VAL A 245 22.44 12.33 -1.46
N PRO A 246 22.78 11.50 -0.45
CA PRO A 246 23.43 11.98 0.77
C PRO A 246 24.67 12.83 0.47
N GLY A 247 24.74 14.03 1.05
CA GLY A 247 25.87 14.95 0.86
C GLY A 247 25.77 15.86 -0.38
N HIS A 248 24.69 15.77 -1.16
CA HIS A 248 24.44 16.62 -2.32
C HIS A 248 23.14 17.43 -2.17
N ASP A 249 23.05 18.55 -2.91
CA ASP A 249 21.81 19.31 -3.02
C ASP A 249 20.73 18.48 -3.76
N PRO A 250 19.44 18.60 -3.38
CA PRO A 250 18.36 17.89 -4.06
C PRO A 250 18.28 18.23 -5.55
N HIS A 251 18.17 17.20 -6.38
CA HIS A 251 17.94 17.35 -7.81
C HIS A 251 16.44 17.22 -8.12
N LEU A 252 15.86 18.24 -8.78
CA LEU A 252 14.45 18.28 -9.10
C LEU A 252 14.19 17.97 -10.57
N THR A 253 13.27 17.04 -10.83
CA THR A 253 12.86 16.69 -12.20
C THR A 253 11.35 16.71 -12.34
N LYS A 254 10.86 17.31 -13.44
CA LYS A 254 9.41 17.35 -13.74
C LYS A 254 9.00 16.10 -14.49
N VAL A 255 7.88 15.53 -14.09
CA VAL A 255 7.30 14.33 -14.71
C VAL A 255 5.80 14.56 -14.92
N THR A 256 5.31 14.25 -16.12
CA THR A 256 3.87 14.29 -16.43
C THR A 256 3.39 12.88 -16.76
N ILE A 257 2.53 12.34 -15.90
CA ILE A 257 1.93 11.01 -16.05
C ILE A 257 0.71 11.13 -16.98
N PRO A 258 0.67 10.41 -18.12
CA PRO A 258 -0.44 10.49 -19.06
C PRO A 258 -1.72 9.85 -18.51
N SER A 259 -2.89 10.30 -18.98
CA SER A 259 -4.20 9.76 -18.59
C SER A 259 -4.50 8.36 -19.15
N LYS A 260 -3.77 7.94 -20.19
CA LYS A 260 -3.85 6.60 -20.77
C LYS A 260 -2.45 6.11 -21.07
N SER A 261 -2.06 4.98 -20.47
CA SER A 261 -0.92 4.21 -20.94
C SER A 261 -1.40 3.24 -22.02
N GLN A 262 -0.67 3.18 -23.14
CA GLN A 262 -0.95 2.21 -24.21
C GLN A 262 -0.32 0.85 -23.94
N ASN A 263 0.60 0.75 -22.97
CA ASN A 263 1.38 -0.45 -22.67
C ASN A 263 1.26 -0.85 -21.19
N PHE A 264 1.46 -2.14 -20.88
CA PHE A 264 1.62 -2.63 -19.51
C PHE A 264 3.00 -2.26 -18.94
N SER A 265 3.24 -0.95 -18.81
CA SER A 265 4.41 -0.35 -18.18
C SER A 265 4.09 1.05 -17.71
N ALA A 266 4.57 1.40 -16.51
CA ALA A 266 4.65 2.77 -16.04
C ALA A 266 5.53 3.61 -16.98
N LEU A 267 5.35 4.95 -16.91
CA LEU A 267 6.16 5.90 -17.65
C LEU A 267 7.63 5.68 -17.27
N LYS A 268 8.49 5.43 -18.27
CA LYS A 268 9.93 5.33 -18.04
C LYS A 268 10.57 6.72 -18.02
N LYS A 269 11.32 7.03 -16.98
CA LYS A 269 12.05 8.29 -16.81
C LYS A 269 13.37 8.01 -16.09
N ASP A 270 14.45 7.89 -16.83
CA ASP A 270 15.78 7.81 -16.22
C ASP A 270 16.25 9.21 -15.81
N ILE A 271 17.07 9.27 -14.76
CA ILE A 271 17.57 10.50 -14.15
C ILE A 271 19.09 10.46 -14.16
N LEU A 272 19.70 11.45 -14.81
CA LEU A 272 21.15 11.64 -14.85
C LEU A 272 21.52 12.82 -13.96
N LEU A 273 22.28 12.57 -12.90
CA LEU A 273 22.72 13.59 -11.97
C LEU A 273 23.94 14.36 -12.51
N PRO A 274 24.06 15.68 -12.23
CA PRO A 274 25.11 16.53 -12.80
C PRO A 274 26.46 16.41 -12.08
N PHE A 275 26.64 15.39 -11.23
CA PHE A 275 27.85 15.17 -10.45
C PHE A 275 28.29 13.71 -10.53
N ARG A 276 29.57 13.49 -10.20
CA ARG A 276 30.16 12.17 -10.06
C ARG A 276 30.09 11.74 -8.60
N GLU A 277 29.64 10.52 -8.36
CA GLU A 277 29.66 9.94 -7.02
C GLU A 277 30.91 9.07 -6.86
N GLN A 278 31.68 9.29 -5.79
CA GLN A 278 32.73 8.35 -5.37
C GLN A 278 32.06 7.34 -4.44
N LEU A 279 31.87 6.11 -4.93
CA LEU A 279 31.22 4.99 -4.23
C LEU A 279 31.92 4.52 -2.94
N ASP A 280 32.96 5.23 -2.47
CA ASP A 280 33.86 4.74 -1.44
C ASP A 280 33.26 4.69 -0.02
N HIS A 281 32.11 5.31 0.27
CA HIS A 281 31.54 5.30 1.63
C HIS A 281 30.01 5.40 1.70
N ILE A 282 29.26 4.41 1.20
CA ILE A 282 27.91 4.15 1.73
C ILE A 282 27.99 2.88 2.60
N PRO A 283 28.07 3.00 3.93
CA PRO A 283 28.00 1.83 4.80
C PRO A 283 26.68 1.10 4.55
N GLU A 284 26.76 -0.17 4.12
CA GLU A 284 25.59 -1.03 3.90
C GLU A 284 24.71 -1.22 5.16
N SER A 285 25.20 -0.84 6.34
CA SER A 285 24.65 -1.35 7.61
C SER A 285 23.46 -0.59 8.20
N HIS A 286 22.98 0.55 7.64
CA HIS A 286 21.90 1.35 8.28
C HIS A 286 20.99 2.13 7.31
N LEU A 287 20.55 1.52 6.20
CA LEU A 287 19.78 2.26 5.17
C LEU A 287 18.25 2.16 5.27
N SER A 288 17.73 1.17 6.00
CA SER A 288 16.30 1.09 6.33
C SER A 288 16.00 1.81 7.65
N CYS A 289 14.88 2.53 7.70
CA CYS A 289 14.47 3.21 8.92
C CYS A 289 14.27 2.22 10.07
N PRO A 290 14.53 2.62 11.33
CA PRO A 290 14.28 1.74 12.45
C PRO A 290 12.81 1.31 12.47
N MET A 291 12.58 0.03 12.78
CA MET A 291 11.23 -0.54 12.92
C MET A 291 10.62 -0.18 14.28
N ILE A 292 10.53 1.13 14.52
CA ILE A 292 9.97 1.76 15.72
C ILE A 292 8.80 2.67 15.30
N PRO A 293 8.02 3.20 16.24
CA PRO A 293 6.87 4.06 15.94
C PRO A 293 7.26 5.44 15.36
N LEU A 294 7.57 5.50 14.07
CA LEU A 294 8.06 6.72 13.40
C LEU A 294 7.05 7.88 13.38
N TYR A 295 5.75 7.60 13.36
CA TYR A 295 4.68 8.61 13.41
C TYR A 295 4.30 9.04 14.83
N LYS A 296 4.73 8.33 15.87
CA LYS A 296 4.28 8.56 17.25
C LYS A 296 4.50 9.99 17.73
N ASP A 297 5.65 10.55 17.39
CA ASP A 297 6.07 11.89 17.83
C ASP A 297 5.87 12.96 16.74
N LEU A 298 5.22 12.61 15.62
CA LEU A 298 4.81 13.62 14.66
C LEU A 298 3.73 14.49 15.31
N GLN A 299 4.15 15.70 15.71
CA GLN A 299 3.21 16.73 16.12
C GLN A 299 2.24 16.96 14.97
N GLY A 300 0.95 16.95 15.27
CA GLY A 300 -0.09 17.38 14.32
C GLY A 300 0.17 18.83 13.94
N HIS A 301 1.01 19.04 12.93
CA HIS A 301 1.10 20.32 12.27
C HIS A 301 -0.22 20.46 11.55
N SER A 302 -1.11 21.20 12.21
CA SER A 302 -2.32 21.76 11.63
C SER A 302 -1.89 22.73 10.53
N ALA A 303 -1.33 22.19 9.44
CA ALA A 303 -1.22 22.88 8.18
C ALA A 303 -2.64 22.89 7.63
N ALA A 304 -3.32 23.98 7.95
CA ALA A 304 -4.62 24.38 7.46
C ALA A 304 -5.06 23.60 6.22
N THR A 305 -6.19 22.92 6.37
CA THR A 305 -7.15 22.68 5.30
C THR A 305 -7.20 23.91 4.38
N LYS A 306 -6.46 23.89 3.27
CA LYS A 306 -6.90 24.58 2.08
C LYS A 306 -7.85 23.59 1.41
N PRO A 307 -9.17 23.81 1.46
CA PRO A 307 -10.05 23.05 0.62
C PRO A 307 -9.63 23.36 -0.82
N SER A 308 -9.05 22.38 -1.52
CA SER A 308 -8.94 22.44 -2.96
C SER A 308 -10.37 22.40 -3.50
N LEU A 309 -10.95 23.59 -3.66
CA LEU A 309 -12.29 23.85 -4.17
C LEU A 309 -12.44 23.50 -5.67
N PHE A 310 -11.63 22.57 -6.19
CA PHE A 310 -11.44 22.32 -7.62
C PHE A 310 -11.91 20.95 -8.13
N LEU A 311 -12.56 20.13 -7.29
CA LEU A 311 -13.09 18.82 -7.71
C LEU A 311 -14.61 18.67 -7.66
N PHE A 312 -15.36 19.75 -7.42
CA PHE A 312 -16.83 19.73 -7.48
C PHE A 312 -17.45 20.23 -8.80
N LEU A 313 -16.63 20.57 -9.80
CA LEU A 313 -17.12 21.14 -11.08
C LEU A 313 -16.94 20.25 -12.31
N VAL A 314 -16.30 19.09 -12.20
CA VAL A 314 -16.10 18.19 -13.36
C VAL A 314 -17.15 17.06 -13.42
N THR A 315 -17.86 16.77 -12.33
CA THR A 315 -18.92 15.74 -12.30
C THR A 315 -20.31 16.26 -12.68
N LEU A 316 -20.53 17.58 -12.77
CA LEU A 316 -21.83 18.15 -13.20
C LEU A 316 -21.93 18.36 -14.72
N PHE A 317 -20.81 18.41 -15.45
CA PHE A 317 -20.80 18.67 -16.89
C PHE A 317 -21.00 17.42 -17.77
N HIS A 318 -20.99 16.22 -17.20
CA HIS A 318 -21.24 14.96 -17.92
C HIS A 318 -22.66 14.39 -17.75
N MET A 319 -23.52 15.06 -16.97
CA MET A 319 -24.91 14.64 -16.75
C MET A 319 -25.94 15.54 -17.44
N LEU A 320 -25.52 16.62 -18.11
CA LEU A 320 -26.42 17.56 -18.80
C LEU A 320 -26.28 17.56 -20.34
N PHE A 321 -25.37 16.76 -20.90
CA PHE A 321 -25.29 16.53 -22.35
C PHE A 321 -25.03 15.06 -22.66
N LYS A 322 -26.06 14.23 -22.51
CA LYS A 322 -26.40 13.12 -23.41
C LYS A 322 -27.82 12.64 -23.16
#